data_AF-A0A1W9SWD1-F1
#
_entry.id   AF-A0A1W9SWD1-F1
#
_cell.length_a   1.000
_cell.length_b   1.000
_cell.length_c   1.000
_cell.angle_alpha   90.00
_cell.angle_beta   90.00
_cell.angle_gamma   90.00
#
_symmetry.space_group_name_H-M   'P 1'
#
loop_
_entity.id
_entity.type
_entity.pdbx_description
1 polymer ?
#
loop_
_entity_poly.entity_id
_entity_poly.type
_entity_poly.pdbx_seq_one_letter_code
_entity_poly.pdbx_strand_id
1 'polypeptide(L)'
;MKRLDKIPFNKLIWLIPIVYLLHELEEWYIFEWWSNVFPDSAPLPEFAGRVWLLASSAFGFILIGLFSYFMNPKTVAISSLILASLPFANGLQHLYWLFYFSTYTPGVIFASFIGIPVTIYIAWRAISENLIKKRFILLLLIFPIYIFHEVIMAGDQVPNSMKILIEFISSF
;
A
#
# COMPACT_ATOMS: atom_id res chain seq x y z
N MET A 1 -30.87 -0.68 -0.55
CA MET A 1 -29.41 -0.42 -0.44
C MET A 1 -28.97 -0.78 0.98
N LYS A 2 -28.21 -1.86 1.18
CA LYS A 2 -27.63 -2.17 2.51
C LYS A 2 -26.62 -1.07 2.84
N ARG A 3 -26.84 -0.41 3.97
CA ARG A 3 -26.07 0.73 4.47
C ARG A 3 -24.66 0.25 4.87
N LEU A 4 -23.61 0.72 4.18
CA LEU A 4 -22.21 0.30 4.43
C LEU A 4 -21.75 0.61 5.88
N ASP A 5 -22.41 1.57 6.55
CA ASP A 5 -22.30 1.89 7.97
C ASP A 5 -22.63 0.72 8.91
N LYS A 6 -23.33 -0.33 8.44
CA LYS A 6 -23.69 -1.50 9.25
C LYS A 6 -22.67 -2.64 9.21
N ILE A 7 -21.63 -2.55 8.37
CA ILE A 7 -20.58 -3.59 8.31
C ILE A 7 -19.71 -3.48 9.58
N PRO A 8 -19.55 -4.56 10.37
CA PRO A 8 -18.65 -4.57 11.52
C PRO A 8 -17.21 -4.24 11.12
N PHE A 9 -16.51 -3.45 11.94
CA PHE A 9 -15.16 -2.99 11.63
C PHE A 9 -14.16 -4.13 11.34
N ASN A 10 -14.23 -5.23 12.10
CA ASN A 10 -13.39 -6.42 11.89
C ASN A 10 -13.63 -7.12 10.54
N LYS A 11 -14.80 -6.94 9.91
CA LYS A 11 -15.06 -7.40 8.54
C LYS A 11 -14.60 -6.37 7.52
N LEU A 12 -14.73 -5.09 7.84
CA LEU A 12 -14.35 -3.99 6.95
C LEU A 12 -12.85 -3.99 6.63
N ILE A 13 -11.98 -4.30 7.60
CA ILE A 13 -10.52 -4.30 7.41
C ILE A 13 -10.01 -5.32 6.39
N TRP A 14 -10.82 -6.32 6.00
CA TRP A 14 -10.48 -7.26 4.94
C TRP A 14 -10.37 -6.59 3.56
N LEU A 15 -10.91 -5.38 3.40
CA LEU A 15 -10.69 -4.59 2.20
C LEU A 15 -9.21 -4.23 1.99
N ILE A 16 -8.41 -4.12 3.07
CA ILE A 16 -6.98 -3.80 2.97
C ILE A 16 -6.23 -4.85 2.13
N PRO A 17 -6.18 -6.14 2.52
CA PRO A 17 -5.43 -7.14 1.78
C PRO A 17 -6.07 -7.49 0.44
N ILE A 18 -7.39 -7.34 0.31
CA ILE A 18 -8.09 -7.53 -0.98
C ILE A 18 -7.64 -6.47 -1.99
N VAL A 19 -7.70 -5.19 -1.62
CA VAL A 19 -7.28 -4.11 -2.52
C VAL A 19 -5.78 -4.18 -2.79
N TYR A 20 -4.98 -4.53 -1.77
CA TYR A 20 -3.55 -4.72 -1.94
C TYR A 20 -3.22 -5.85 -2.93
N LEU A 21 -3.89 -7.00 -2.84
CA LEU A 21 -3.74 -8.07 -3.83
C LEU A 21 -4.11 -7.61 -5.25
N LEU A 22 -5.21 -6.85 -5.40
CA LEU A 22 -5.60 -6.34 -6.72
C LEU A 22 -4.58 -5.36 -7.29
N HIS A 23 -3.95 -4.56 -6.43
CA HIS A 23 -2.81 -3.71 -6.78
C HIS A 23 -1.61 -4.55 -7.22
N GLU A 24 -1.21 -5.55 -6.44
CA GLU A 24 -0.08 -6.43 -6.77
C GLU A 24 -0.33 -7.21 -8.09
N LEU A 25 -1.59 -7.53 -8.41
CA LEU A 25 -1.98 -8.09 -9.70
C LEU A 25 -1.92 -7.07 -10.85
N GLU A 26 -2.23 -5.81 -10.60
CA GLU A 26 -2.05 -4.72 -11.58
C GLU A 26 -0.56 -4.48 -11.87
N GLU A 27 0.30 -4.73 -10.88
CA GLU A 27 1.76 -4.64 -10.96
C GLU A 27 2.44 -5.87 -11.57
N TRP A 28 1.69 -6.82 -12.15
CA TRP A 28 2.27 -8.06 -12.67
C TRP A 28 3.42 -7.87 -13.69
N TYR A 29 3.42 -6.71 -14.37
CA TYR A 29 4.44 -6.28 -15.34
C TYR A 29 5.18 -5.01 -14.90
N ILE A 30 5.18 -4.68 -13.60
CA ILE A 30 5.79 -3.43 -13.10
C ILE A 30 7.29 -3.35 -13.39
N PHE A 31 8.01 -4.47 -13.38
CA PHE A 31 9.46 -4.47 -13.61
C PHE A 31 9.85 -4.09 -15.04
N GLU A 32 9.03 -4.45 -16.03
CA GLU A 32 9.23 -3.99 -17.41
C GLU A 32 9.00 -2.47 -17.51
N TRP A 33 7.92 -1.99 -16.90
CA TRP A 33 7.65 -0.54 -16.82
C TRP A 33 8.80 0.19 -16.12
N TRP A 34 9.27 -0.35 -15.00
CA TRP A 34 10.33 0.20 -14.16
C TRP A 34 11.63 0.41 -14.95
N SER A 35 12.08 -0.62 -15.67
CA SER A 35 13.29 -0.54 -16.50
C SER A 35 13.17 0.45 -17.65
N ASN A 36 11.95 0.78 -18.09
CA ASN A 36 11.72 1.74 -19.16
C ASN A 36 11.70 3.20 -18.67
N VAL A 37 11.27 3.45 -17.43
CA VAL A 37 11.11 4.83 -16.92
C VAL A 37 12.25 5.29 -16.01
N PHE A 38 12.99 4.37 -15.38
CA PHE A 38 14.13 4.68 -14.51
C PHE A 38 15.46 4.28 -15.16
N PRO A 39 16.27 5.25 -15.63
CA PRO A 39 17.55 4.97 -16.28
C PRO A 39 18.58 4.34 -15.34
N ASP A 40 18.49 4.59 -14.03
CA ASP A 40 19.39 4.04 -13.00
C ASP A 40 18.85 2.74 -12.37
N SER A 41 17.81 2.14 -12.97
CA SER A 41 17.24 0.90 -12.45
C SER A 41 18.21 -0.28 -12.50
N ALA A 42 18.34 -0.97 -11.37
CA ALA A 42 19.02 -2.26 -11.34
C ALA A 42 18.15 -3.34 -12.00
N PRO A 43 18.75 -4.31 -12.73
CA PRO A 43 18.00 -5.43 -13.27
C PRO A 43 17.44 -6.27 -12.12
N LEU A 44 16.11 -6.37 -12.03
CA LEU A 44 15.44 -7.23 -11.05
C LEU A 44 14.93 -8.50 -11.76
N PRO A 45 15.28 -9.71 -11.29
CA PRO A 45 14.76 -10.94 -11.87
C PRO A 45 13.23 -10.98 -11.78
N GLU A 46 12.55 -11.05 -12.92
CA GLU A 46 11.09 -11.02 -13.02
C GLU A 46 10.40 -12.08 -12.14
N PHE A 47 11.03 -13.25 -11.99
CA PHE A 47 10.58 -14.30 -11.09
C PHE A 47 10.61 -13.86 -9.61
N ALA A 48 11.75 -13.34 -9.13
CA ALA A 48 11.90 -12.88 -7.74
C ALA A 48 10.91 -11.75 -7.43
N GLY A 49 10.74 -10.83 -8.38
CA GLY A 49 9.75 -9.76 -8.29
C GLY A 49 8.33 -10.30 -8.13
N ARG A 50 7.88 -11.22 -8.99
CA ARG A 50 6.54 -11.82 -8.88
C ARG A 50 6.33 -12.62 -7.59
N VAL A 51 7.37 -13.34 -7.13
CA VAL A 51 7.32 -14.03 -5.84
C VAL A 51 7.13 -13.02 -4.71
N TRP A 52 7.81 -11.87 -4.76
CA TRP A 52 7.62 -10.78 -3.81
C TRP A 52 6.18 -10.25 -3.81
N LEU A 53 5.60 -9.92 -4.97
CA LEU A 53 4.22 -9.41 -5.07
C LEU A 53 3.18 -10.39 -4.46
N LEU A 54 3.38 -11.70 -4.69
CA LEU A 54 2.51 -12.74 -4.14
C LEU A 54 2.74 -12.94 -2.63
N ALA A 55 4.00 -12.91 -2.19
CA ALA A 55 4.36 -13.11 -0.79
C ALA A 55 3.90 -11.92 0.08
N SER A 56 4.07 -10.69 -0.38
CA SER A 56 3.58 -9.47 0.29
C SER A 56 2.05 -9.52 0.44
N SER A 57 1.34 -9.91 -0.63
CA SER A 57 -0.11 -10.10 -0.62
C SER A 57 -0.56 -11.14 0.39
N ALA A 58 0.04 -12.34 0.35
CA ALA A 58 -0.27 -13.42 1.27
C ALA A 58 0.00 -13.01 2.73
N PHE A 59 1.10 -12.31 2.97
CA PHE A 59 1.45 -11.78 4.28
C PHE A 59 0.39 -10.79 4.80
N GLY A 60 -0.11 -9.89 3.95
CA GLY A 60 -1.21 -8.98 4.29
C GLY A 60 -2.48 -9.72 4.72
N PHE A 61 -2.87 -10.77 3.98
CA PHE A 61 -4.01 -11.62 4.35
C PHE A 61 -3.81 -12.33 5.68
N ILE A 62 -2.61 -12.89 5.92
CA ILE A 62 -2.28 -13.58 7.17
C ILE A 62 -2.37 -12.60 8.34
N LEU A 63 -1.73 -11.43 8.26
CA LEU A 63 -1.74 -10.44 9.34
C LEU A 63 -3.15 -9.96 9.67
N ILE A 64 -3.94 -9.61 8.65
CA ILE A 64 -5.32 -9.17 8.85
C ILE A 64 -6.21 -10.29 9.41
N GLY A 65 -6.00 -11.53 8.98
CA GLY A 65 -6.64 -12.70 9.56
C GLY A 65 -6.33 -12.86 11.04
N LEU A 66 -5.03 -12.80 11.41
CA LEU A 66 -4.57 -12.89 12.79
C LEU A 66 -5.14 -11.76 13.65
N PHE A 67 -5.08 -10.50 13.17
CA PHE A 67 -5.61 -9.36 13.90
C PHE A 67 -7.13 -9.52 14.11
N SER A 68 -7.86 -9.80 13.03
CA SER A 68 -9.33 -9.93 13.05
C SER A 68 -9.83 -11.01 14.00
N TYR A 69 -9.06 -12.10 14.17
CA TYR A 69 -9.47 -13.27 14.95
C TYR A 69 -9.01 -13.20 16.41
N PHE A 70 -7.78 -12.74 16.67
CA PHE A 70 -7.17 -12.85 18.00
C PHE A 70 -7.15 -11.54 18.81
N MET A 71 -7.43 -10.39 18.20
CA MET A 71 -7.26 -9.10 18.85
C MET A 71 -8.58 -8.39 19.17
N ASN A 72 -8.56 -7.52 20.19
CA ASN A 72 -9.69 -6.65 20.51
C ASN A 72 -9.87 -5.57 19.41
N PRO A 73 -11.09 -5.00 19.25
CA PRO A 73 -11.39 -4.08 18.14
C PRO A 73 -10.46 -2.86 18.02
N LYS A 74 -9.99 -2.32 19.16
CA LYS A 74 -9.08 -1.18 19.18
C LYS A 74 -7.70 -1.57 18.65
N THR A 75 -7.15 -2.69 19.12
CA THR A 75 -5.86 -3.20 18.62
C THR A 75 -5.97 -3.58 17.15
N VAL A 76 -7.08 -4.20 16.72
CA VAL A 76 -7.35 -4.48 15.30
C VAL A 76 -7.27 -3.21 14.46
N ALA A 77 -7.95 -2.14 14.87
CA ALA A 77 -7.92 -0.88 14.14
C ALA A 77 -6.51 -0.29 14.07
N ILE A 78 -5.76 -0.31 15.18
CA ILE A 78 -4.41 0.26 15.24
C ILE A 78 -3.48 -0.51 14.31
N SER A 79 -3.41 -1.83 14.46
CA SER A 79 -2.53 -2.68 13.68
C SER A 79 -2.88 -2.66 12.19
N SER A 80 -4.18 -2.67 11.85
CA SER A 80 -4.62 -2.63 10.45
C SER A 80 -4.30 -1.29 9.78
N LEU A 81 -4.42 -0.16 10.48
CA LEU A 81 -4.08 1.15 9.91
C LEU A 81 -2.57 1.40 9.84
N ILE A 82 -1.78 0.84 10.76
CA ILE A 82 -0.32 0.79 10.60
C ILE A 82 0.03 0.01 9.34
N LEU A 83 -0.54 -1.19 9.17
CA LEU A 83 -0.32 -2.00 7.98
C LEU A 83 -0.75 -1.28 6.69
N ALA A 84 -1.89 -0.59 6.72
CA ALA A 84 -2.41 0.18 5.58
C ALA A 84 -1.63 1.46 5.26
N SER A 85 -0.74 1.92 6.15
CA SER A 85 0.07 3.12 5.88
C SER A 85 1.06 2.92 4.74
N LEU A 86 1.61 1.71 4.59
CA LEU A 86 2.52 1.36 3.50
C LEU A 86 1.84 1.37 2.12
N PRO A 87 0.73 0.64 1.88
CA PRO A 87 0.03 0.70 0.61
C PRO A 87 -0.59 2.08 0.33
N PHE A 88 -0.88 2.87 1.37
CA PHE A 88 -1.29 4.27 1.19
C PHE A 88 -0.14 5.13 0.66
N ALA A 89 1.07 4.98 1.20
CA ALA A 89 2.27 5.66 0.71
C ALA A 89 2.58 5.25 -0.74
N ASN A 90 2.50 3.95 -1.02
CA ASN A 90 2.62 3.39 -2.36
C ASN A 90 1.57 4.01 -3.31
N GLY A 91 0.28 4.08 -2.92
CA GLY A 91 -0.74 4.74 -3.73
C GLY A 91 -0.44 6.21 -4.07
N LEU A 92 0.20 6.97 -3.18
CA LEU A 92 0.66 8.32 -3.49
C LEU A 92 1.80 8.33 -4.52
N GLN A 93 2.73 7.37 -4.40
CA GLN A 93 3.85 7.19 -5.33
C GLN A 93 3.37 6.87 -6.76
N HIS A 94 2.47 5.89 -6.95
CA HIS A 94 1.92 5.59 -8.29
C HIS A 94 1.17 6.77 -8.89
N LEU A 95 0.46 7.53 -8.04
CA LEU A 95 -0.24 8.72 -8.50
C LEU A 95 0.74 9.79 -8.98
N TYR A 96 1.86 9.99 -8.28
CA TYR A 96 2.90 10.90 -8.73
C TYR A 96 3.54 10.43 -10.04
N TRP A 97 3.92 9.15 -10.14
CA TRP A 97 4.54 8.59 -11.35
C TRP A 97 3.65 8.69 -12.59
N LEU A 98 2.34 8.50 -12.44
CA LEU A 98 1.37 8.70 -13.52
C LEU A 98 1.50 10.09 -14.15
N PHE A 99 1.58 11.14 -13.31
CA PHE A 99 1.68 12.52 -13.78
C PHE A 99 3.10 12.88 -14.21
N TYR A 100 4.12 12.43 -13.46
CA TYR A 100 5.52 12.79 -13.70
C TYR A 100 6.03 12.19 -15.02
N PHE A 101 5.81 10.88 -15.24
CA PHE A 101 6.24 10.21 -16.46
C PHE A 101 5.22 10.32 -17.60
N SER A 102 4.04 10.89 -17.33
CA SER A 102 2.96 11.07 -18.32
C SER A 102 2.61 9.76 -19.06
N THR A 103 2.72 8.64 -18.37
CA THR A 103 2.42 7.30 -18.88
C THR A 103 1.68 6.52 -17.79
N TYR A 104 0.94 5.50 -18.21
CA TYR A 104 0.29 4.61 -17.26
C TYR A 104 1.34 3.93 -16.37
N THR A 105 1.16 4.06 -15.06
CA THR A 105 1.98 3.39 -14.05
C THR A 105 1.22 2.17 -13.55
N PRO A 106 1.73 0.93 -13.75
CA PRO A 106 1.14 -0.27 -13.15
C PRO A 106 0.94 -0.06 -11.64
N GLY A 107 -0.25 -0.41 -11.14
CA GLY A 107 -0.63 -0.24 -9.73
C GLY A 107 -1.44 1.03 -9.43
N VAL A 108 -1.53 2.00 -10.35
CA VAL A 108 -2.20 3.29 -10.08
C VAL A 108 -3.72 3.17 -9.87
N ILE A 109 -4.38 2.22 -10.55
CA ILE A 109 -5.83 2.05 -10.42
C ILE A 109 -6.16 1.56 -9.00
N PHE A 110 -5.56 0.46 -8.59
CA PHE A 110 -5.89 -0.18 -7.32
C PHE A 110 -5.17 0.46 -6.13
N ALA A 111 -3.97 1.00 -6.26
CA ALA A 111 -3.29 1.70 -5.15
C ALA A 111 -3.86 3.11 -4.94
N SER A 112 -3.95 3.91 -6.01
CA SER A 112 -4.30 5.32 -5.90
C SER A 112 -5.81 5.55 -5.94
N PHE A 113 -6.51 5.05 -6.97
CA PHE A 113 -7.93 5.36 -7.15
C PHE A 113 -8.86 4.51 -6.27
N ILE A 114 -8.40 3.36 -5.77
CA ILE A 114 -9.18 2.48 -4.89
C ILE A 114 -8.56 2.41 -3.50
N GLY A 115 -7.25 2.13 -3.39
CA GLY A 115 -6.53 1.93 -2.13
C GLY A 115 -6.55 3.14 -1.22
N ILE A 116 -6.28 4.34 -1.74
CA ILE A 116 -6.36 5.59 -0.97
C ILE A 116 -7.78 5.82 -0.44
N PRO A 117 -8.85 5.85 -1.27
CA PRO A 117 -10.22 6.00 -0.76
C PRO A 117 -10.63 4.95 0.26
N VAL A 118 -10.28 3.67 0.03
CA VAL A 118 -10.57 2.58 0.98
C VAL A 118 -9.86 2.80 2.31
N THR A 119 -8.58 3.17 2.29
CA THR A 119 -7.81 3.46 3.51
C THR A 119 -8.38 4.67 4.27
N ILE A 120 -8.75 5.74 3.57
CA ILE A 120 -9.43 6.90 4.16
C ILE A 120 -10.76 6.49 4.79
N TYR A 121 -11.55 5.67 4.10
CA TYR A 121 -12.83 5.18 4.60
C TYR A 121 -12.67 4.32 5.87
N ILE A 122 -11.68 3.41 5.90
CA ILE A 122 -11.38 2.59 7.09
C ILE A 122 -10.92 3.47 8.25
N ALA A 123 -10.05 4.45 8.00
CA ALA A 123 -9.60 5.39 9.03
C ALA A 123 -10.77 6.22 9.59
N TRP A 124 -11.65 6.70 8.71
CA TRP A 124 -12.87 7.40 9.11
C TRP A 124 -13.77 6.51 9.98
N ARG A 125 -13.97 5.24 9.60
CA ARG A 125 -14.75 4.28 10.39
C ARG A 125 -14.13 4.01 11.77
N ALA A 126 -12.82 3.84 11.84
CA ALA A 126 -12.12 3.66 13.11
C ALA A 126 -12.28 4.86 14.05
N ILE A 127 -12.31 6.09 13.50
CA ILE A 127 -12.56 7.31 14.27
C ILE A 127 -14.03 7.38 14.70
N SER A 128 -14.98 7.12 13.79
CA SER A 128 -16.41 7.23 14.09
C SER A 128 -16.88 6.23 15.14
N GLU A 129 -16.23 5.06 15.20
CA GLU A 129 -16.50 4.02 16.18
C GLU A 129 -15.67 4.18 17.47
N ASN A 130 -14.98 5.31 17.64
CA ASN A 130 -14.11 5.62 18.79
C ASN A 130 -12.99 4.58 19.06
N LEU A 131 -12.64 3.77 18.06
CA LEU A 131 -11.53 2.82 18.16
C LEU A 131 -10.19 3.58 18.18
N ILE A 132 -10.09 4.67 17.42
CA ILE A 132 -8.86 5.45 17.27
C ILE A 132 -9.16 6.95 17.36
N LYS A 133 -8.20 7.72 17.88
CA LYS A 133 -8.28 9.19 17.93
C LYS A 133 -7.70 9.78 16.66
N LYS A 134 -8.28 10.89 16.17
CA LYS A 134 -7.79 11.63 14.98
C LYS A 134 -6.28 11.94 15.03
N ARG A 135 -5.75 12.30 16.19
CA ARG A 135 -4.30 12.56 16.40
C ARG A 135 -3.41 11.37 16.04
N PHE A 136 -3.91 10.13 16.22
CA PHE A 136 -3.16 8.94 15.85
C PHE A 136 -3.05 8.80 14.33
N ILE A 137 -4.10 9.15 13.58
CA ILE A 137 -4.06 9.17 12.11
C ILE A 137 -3.03 10.20 11.63
N LEU A 138 -2.98 11.38 12.24
CA LEU A 138 -1.97 12.39 11.91
C LEU A 138 -0.54 11.86 12.12
N LEU A 139 -0.31 11.09 13.18
CA LEU A 139 0.98 10.43 13.41
C LEU A 139 1.28 9.37 12.35
N LEU A 140 0.28 8.57 11.95
CA LEU A 140 0.46 7.58 10.88
C LEU A 140 0.79 8.20 9.53
N LEU A 141 0.35 9.43 9.26
CA LEU A 141 0.64 10.14 8.00
C LEU A 141 2.11 10.57 7.88
N ILE A 142 2.88 10.60 8.97
CA ILE A 142 4.30 10.99 8.92
C ILE A 142 5.09 10.06 7.99
N PHE A 143 4.85 8.75 8.09
CA PHE A 143 5.57 7.76 7.27
C PHE A 143 5.23 7.89 5.78
N PRO A 144 3.95 7.88 5.34
CA PRO A 144 3.60 8.11 3.94
C PRO A 144 4.10 9.44 3.38
N ILE A 145 4.06 10.52 4.17
CA ILE A 145 4.58 11.82 3.73
C ILE A 145 6.09 11.75 3.51
N TYR A 146 6.83 11.08 4.39
CA TYR A 146 8.28 10.91 4.22
C TYR A 146 8.61 10.14 2.93
N ILE A 147 7.95 8.99 2.71
CA ILE A 147 8.15 8.20 1.48
C ILE A 147 7.77 9.01 0.24
N PHE A 148 6.63 9.71 0.28
CA PHE A 148 6.18 10.53 -0.84
C PHE A 148 7.13 11.68 -1.15
N HIS A 149 7.65 12.35 -0.12
CA HIS A 149 8.68 13.38 -0.28
C HIS A 149 9.94 12.81 -0.93
N GLU A 150 10.41 11.64 -0.49
CA GLU A 150 11.56 10.96 -1.10
C GLU A 150 11.33 10.70 -2.60
N VAL A 151 10.17 10.19 -2.98
CA VAL A 151 9.79 9.93 -4.38
C VAL A 151 9.83 11.22 -5.22
N ILE A 152 9.27 12.32 -4.70
CA ILE A 152 9.28 13.61 -5.40
C ILE A 152 10.73 14.11 -5.60
N MET A 153 11.57 13.96 -4.58
CA MET A 153 12.96 14.41 -4.64
C MET A 153 13.82 13.54 -5.55
N ALA A 154 13.47 12.27 -5.72
CA ALA A 154 14.18 11.35 -6.62
C ALA A 154 13.91 11.66 -8.10
N GLY A 155 12.68 12.09 -8.45
CA GLY A 155 12.31 12.44 -9.82
C GLY A 155 12.41 11.24 -10.77
N ASP A 156 13.35 11.29 -11.70
CA ASP A 156 13.64 10.23 -12.68
C ASP A 156 14.66 9.19 -12.19
N GLN A 157 15.16 9.35 -10.97
CA GLN A 157 16.01 8.37 -10.31
C GLN A 157 15.18 7.42 -9.46
N VAL A 158 15.66 6.19 -9.28
CA VAL A 158 15.05 5.27 -8.32
C VAL A 158 15.19 5.83 -6.88
N PRO A 159 14.09 5.96 -6.11
CA PRO A 159 14.14 6.35 -4.70
C PRO A 159 15.01 5.40 -3.86
N ASN A 160 15.74 5.90 -2.85
CA ASN A 160 16.66 5.09 -2.04
C ASN A 160 15.93 3.96 -1.30
N SER A 161 14.74 4.23 -0.77
CA SER A 161 13.89 3.22 -0.13
C SER A 161 13.55 2.06 -1.08
N MET A 162 13.38 2.34 -2.37
CA MET A 162 13.16 1.33 -3.40
C MET A 162 14.45 0.60 -3.80
N LYS A 163 15.61 1.28 -3.82
CA LYS A 163 16.92 0.62 -4.05
C LYS A 163 17.16 -0.47 -3.00
N ILE A 164 16.94 -0.15 -1.73
CA ILE A 164 17.06 -1.10 -0.62
C ILE A 164 16.10 -2.28 -0.79
N LEU A 165 14.85 -2.01 -1.20
CA LEU A 165 13.86 -3.06 -1.43
C LEU A 165 14.28 -3.98 -2.59
N ILE A 166 14.75 -3.41 -3.70
CA ILE A 166 15.22 -4.17 -4.87
C ILE A 166 16.43 -5.02 -4.48
N GLU A 167 17.43 -4.46 -3.79
CA GLU A 167 18.59 -5.21 -3.31
C GLU A 167 18.19 -6.40 -2.41
N PHE A 168 17.20 -6.19 -1.54
CA PHE A 168 16.66 -7.26 -0.71
C PHE A 168 15.97 -8.35 -1.54
N ILE A 169 15.09 -7.98 -2.48
CA ILE A 169 14.38 -8.93 -3.34
C ILE A 169 15.37 -9.73 -4.21
N SER A 170 16.40 -9.07 -4.73
CA SER A 170 17.43 -9.70 -5.56
C SER A 170 18.36 -10.66 -4.82
N SER A 171 18.28 -10.73 -3.49
CA SER A 171 19.09 -11.66 -2.67
C SER A 171 18.51 -13.07 -2.55
N PHE A 172 17.29 -13.29 -3.08
CA PHE A 172 16.58 -14.58 -3.09
C PHE A 172 16.51 -15.19 -4.49
#